data_AF-A0A449CZH2-F1
#
_entry.id   AF-A0A449CZH2-F1
#
_cell.length_a   1.000
_cell.length_b   1.000
_cell.length_c   1.000
_cell.angle_alpha   90.00
_cell.angle_beta   90.00
_cell.angle_gamma   90.00
#
_symmetry.space_group_name_H-M   'P 1'
#
loop_
_entity.id
_entity.type
_entity.pdbx_description
1 polymer ?
#
loop_
_entity_poly.entity_id
_entity_poly.type
_entity_poly.pdbx_seq_one_letter_code
_entity_poly.pdbx_strand_id
1 'polypeptide(L)' 'MALLLIYVSVMGSLGYITSTVLFLALALLLMGIRNIPLLVVVPVGFSTVLFLMFYNVFGVSLPRGILERLIS' A
#
# COMPACT_ATOMS: atom_id res chain seq x y z
N MET A 1 4.19 1.94 16.34
CA MET A 1 3.50 0.65 16.60
C MET A 1 2.02 0.67 16.23
N ALA A 2 1.20 1.60 16.73
CA ALA A 2 -0.25 1.62 16.44
C ALA A 2 -0.59 1.62 14.94
N LEU A 3 0.12 2.44 14.14
CA LEU A 3 -0.10 2.51 12.68
C LEU A 3 0.15 1.18 11.96
N LEU A 4 1.15 0.41 12.41
CA LEU A 4 1.47 -0.91 11.86
C LEU A 4 0.38 -1.94 12.20
N LEU A 5 -0.15 -1.90 13.42
CA LEU A 5 -1.25 -2.78 13.83
C LEU A 5 -2.51 -2.50 13.02
N ILE A 6 -2.83 -1.23 12.79
CA ILE A 6 -3.93 -0.83 11.90
C ILE A 6 -3.67 -1.36 10.50
N TYR A 7 -2.49 -1.13 9.94
CA TYR A 7 -2.13 -1.63 8.61
C TYR A 7 -2.37 -3.13 8.45
N VAL A 8 -1.90 -3.94 9.41
CA VAL A 8 -2.09 -5.40 9.37
C VAL A 8 -3.58 -5.78 9.51
N SER A 9 -4.34 -5.10 10.36
CA SER A 9 -5.74 -5.44 10.58
C SER A 9 -6.65 -5.11 9.40
N VAL A 10 -6.43 -3.99 8.70
CA VAL A 10 -7.22 -3.64 7.50
C VAL A 10 -6.76 -4.34 6.22
N MET A 11 -5.53 -4.85 6.15
CA MET A 11 -4.99 -5.50 4.94
C MET A 11 -5.87 -6.65 4.42
N GLY A 12 -6.45 -7.44 5.32
CA GLY A 12 -7.33 -8.54 4.94
C GLY A 12 -8.61 -8.09 4.21
N SER A 13 -9.09 -6.87 4.46
CA SER A 13 -10.31 -6.33 3.86
C SER A 13 -10.03 -5.40 2.69
N LEU A 14 -9.07 -4.49 2.82
CA LEU A 14 -8.78 -3.45 1.82
C LEU A 14 -7.82 -3.92 0.72
N GLY A 15 -7.09 -5.01 0.95
CA GLY A 15 -6.03 -5.46 0.05
C GLY A 15 -4.68 -4.80 0.33
N TYR A 16 -3.63 -5.41 -0.21
CA TYR A 16 -2.26 -4.97 -0.02
C TYR A 16 -2.02 -3.53 -0.49
N ILE A 17 -2.33 -3.20 -1.75
CA ILE A 17 -2.05 -1.89 -2.35
C ILE A 17 -2.77 -0.81 -1.54
N THR A 18 -4.07 -0.95 -1.32
CA THR A 18 -4.86 0.07 -0.61
C THR A 18 -4.34 0.30 0.81
N SER A 19 -4.09 -0.78 1.56
CA SER A 19 -3.56 -0.68 2.92
C SER A 19 -2.16 -0.09 2.96
N THR A 20 -1.27 -0.47 2.05
CA THR A 20 0.10 0.05 1.99
C THR A 20 0.13 1.53 1.56
N VAL A 21 -0.73 1.94 0.64
CA VAL A 21 -0.89 3.36 0.24
C VAL A 21 -1.29 4.21 1.44
N LEU A 22 -2.35 3.81 2.16
CA LEU A 22 -2.81 4.54 3.34
C LEU A 22 -1.75 4.56 4.43
N PHE A 23 -1.09 3.43 4.68
CA PHE A 23 -0.02 3.33 5.65
C PHE A 23 1.13 4.29 5.34
N LEU A 24 1.65 4.27 4.10
CA LEU A 24 2.75 5.12 3.68
C LEU A 24 2.36 6.60 3.64
N ALA A 25 1.18 6.93 3.15
CA ALA A 25 0.69 8.31 3.16
C ALA A 25 0.59 8.86 4.59
N LEU A 26 0.04 8.09 5.53
CA LEU A 26 -0.01 8.45 6.94
C LEU A 26 1.39 8.54 7.55
N ALA A 27 2.31 7.63 7.22
CA ALA A 27 3.69 7.68 7.69
C ALA A 27 4.41 8.95 7.22
N LEU A 28 4.27 9.32 5.94
CA LEU A 28 4.84 10.55 5.39
C LEU A 28 4.24 11.79 6.05
N LEU A 29 2.93 11.80 6.31
CA LEU A 29 2.27 12.88 7.05
C LEU A 29 2.79 13.01 8.48
N LEU A 30 3.01 11.88 9.17
CA LEU A 30 3.60 11.85 10.51
C LEU A 30 5.06 12.30 10.53
N MET A 31 5.79 12.08 9.43
CA MET A 31 7.14 12.63 9.21
C MET A 31 7.14 14.14 8.88
N GLY A 32 5.97 14.79 8.85
CA GLY A 32 5.84 16.22 8.57
C GLY A 32 5.84 16.56 7.07
N ILE A 33 5.83 15.57 6.18
CA ILE A 33 5.79 15.80 4.74
C ILE A 33 4.36 16.18 4.35
N ARG A 34 4.19 17.39 3.81
CA ARG A 34 2.89 17.94 3.37
C ARG A 34 2.81 18.16 1.86
N ASN A 35 3.82 17.73 1.10
CA ASN A 35 3.84 17.84 -0.35
C ASN A 35 2.86 16.83 -0.96
N ILE A 36 1.70 17.30 -1.44
CA ILE A 36 0.62 16.43 -1.95
C ILE A 36 1.07 15.50 -3.08
N PRO A 37 1.80 15.96 -4.11
CA PRO A 37 2.34 15.06 -5.12
C PRO A 37 3.14 13.90 -4.50
N LEU A 38 4.00 14.19 -3.54
CA LEU A 38 4.82 13.17 -2.89
C LEU A 38 3.99 12.22 -2.01
N LEU A 39 2.95 12.73 -1.35
CA LEU A 39 2.00 11.96 -0.53
C LEU A 39 1.13 10.98 -1.33
N VAL A 40 1.02 11.15 -2.65
CA VAL A 40 0.23 10.25 -3.51
C VAL A 40 1.14 9.40 -4.37
N VAL A 41 2.08 10.01 -5.08
CA VAL A 41 2.94 9.34 -6.07
C VAL A 41 3.84 8.29 -5.39
N VAL A 42 4.44 8.63 -4.25
CA VAL A 42 5.35 7.70 -3.57
C VAL A 42 4.60 6.49 -3.01
N PRO A 43 3.51 6.65 -2.22
CA PRO A 43 2.76 5.50 -1.71
C PRO A 43 2.17 4.62 -2.80
N VAL A 44 1.56 5.21 -3.83
CA VAL A 44 0.92 4.48 -4.93
C VAL A 44 1.98 3.78 -5.78
N GLY A 45 2.99 4.51 -6.25
CA GLY A 45 4.06 3.93 -7.08
C GLY A 45 4.80 2.80 -6.37
N PHE A 46 5.21 3.02 -5.12
CA PHE A 46 5.97 2.02 -4.38
C PHE A 46 5.15 0.76 -4.07
N SER A 47 3.89 0.91 -3.66
CA SER A 47 3.01 -0.24 -3.38
C SER A 47 2.69 -1.04 -4.65
N THR A 48 2.41 -0.38 -5.78
CA THR A 48 2.16 -1.06 -7.05
C THR A 48 3.39 -1.81 -7.55
N VAL A 49 4.58 -1.18 -7.52
CA VAL A 49 5.84 -1.83 -7.95
C VAL A 49 6.12 -3.07 -7.11
N LEU A 50 5.99 -2.98 -5.79
CA LEU A 50 6.16 -4.14 -4.91
C LEU A 50 5.13 -5.22 -5.19
N PHE A 51 3.85 -4.86 -5.35
CA PHE A 51 2.80 -5.83 -5.67
C PHE A 51 3.13 -6.61 -6.95
N LEU A 52 3.51 -5.92 -8.02
CA LEU A 52 3.89 -6.54 -9.29
C LEU A 52 5.14 -7.40 -9.16
N MET A 53 6.11 -6.99 -8.35
CA MET A 53 7.31 -7.80 -8.10
C MET A 53 6.95 -9.11 -7.39
N PHE A 54 6.16 -9.06 -6.32
CA PHE A 54 5.70 -10.28 -5.62
C PHE A 54 4.84 -11.17 -6.50
N TYR A 55 3.94 -10.57 -7.28
CA TYR A 55 3.04 -11.32 -8.14
C TYR A 55 3.75 -11.96 -9.34
N ASN A 56 4.51 -11.18 -10.11
CA ASN A 56 5.09 -11.62 -11.38
C ASN A 56 6.46 -12.30 -11.22
N VAL A 57 7.29 -11.83 -10.28
CA VAL A 57 8.67 -12.34 -10.12
C VAL A 57 8.70 -13.50 -9.14
N PHE A 58 8.00 -13.35 -8.01
CA PHE A 58 8.02 -14.36 -6.95
C PHE A 58 6.84 -15.33 -6.99
N GLY A 59 5.81 -15.08 -7.81
CA GLY A 59 4.61 -15.92 -7.90
C GLY A 59 3.79 -15.94 -6.61
N VAL A 60 3.98 -14.97 -5.71
CA VAL A 60 3.30 -14.89 -4.41
C VAL A 60 2.03 -14.07 -4.55
N SER A 61 0.89 -14.66 -4.19
CA SER A 61 -0.38 -13.94 -4.13
C SER A 61 -0.50 -13.15 -2.84
N LEU A 62 -0.49 -11.82 -2.96
CA LEU A 62 -0.79 -10.90 -1.87
C LEU A 62 -2.30 -10.75 -1.67
N PRO A 63 -2.77 -10.34 -0.48
CA PRO A 63 -4.19 -10.08 -0.21
C PRO A 63 -4.77 -9.11 -1.25
N ARG A 64 -5.82 -9.56 -1.95
CA ARG A 64 -6.47 -8.79 -3.02
C ARG A 64 -7.77 -8.17 -2.51
N GLY A 65 -7.78 -6.85 -2.43
CA GLY A 65 -8.96 -6.04 -2.25
C GLY A 65 -9.59 -5.66 -3.59
N ILE A 66 -10.36 -4.57 -3.58
CA ILE A 66 -11.11 -4.10 -4.76
C ILE A 66 -10.14 -3.61 -5.85
N LEU A 67 -9.12 -2.84 -5.48
CA LEU A 67 -8.16 -2.25 -6.41
C LEU A 67 -7.29 -3.30 -7.08
N GLU A 68 -6.78 -4.27 -6.32
CA GLU A 68 -5.91 -5.32 -6.82
C GLU A 68 -6.62 -6.21 -7.84
N ARG A 69 -7.93 -6.44 -7.67
CA ARG A 69 -8.74 -7.21 -8.63
C ARG A 69 -8.98 -6.50 -9.95
N LEU A 70 -8.81 -5.17 -10.02
CA LEU A 70 -8.97 -4.41 -11.26
C LEU A 70 -7.69 -4.38 -12.10
N ILE A 71 -6.53 -4.58 -11.47
CA ILE A 71 -5.20 -4.38 -12.07
C ILE A 71 -4.52 -5.73 -12.40
N SER A 72 -5.02 -6.85 -11.86
CA SER A 72 -4.53 -8.23 -12.10
C SER A 72 -5.68 -9.16 -12.48
#